data_AF-A0ABD0P3U1-F1
#
_entry.id   AF-A0ABD0P3U1-F1
#
_cell.length_a   1.000
_cell.length_b   1.000
_cell.length_c   1.000
_cell.angle_alpha   90.00
_cell.angle_beta   90.00
_cell.angle_gamma   90.00
#
_symmetry.space_group_name_H-M   'P 1'
#
loop_
_entity.id
_entity.type
_entity.pdbx_description
1 polymer ?
#
loop_
_entity_poly.entity_id
_entity_poly.type
_entity_poly.pdbx_seq_one_letter_code
_entity_poly.pdbx_strand_id
1 'polypeptide(L)' 'RDQQKEVNDELLKRITDNKAQPPPRNFRVERSSMSMPITYESQPFEVHAWLNAKGFSRP' A
#
# COMPACT_ATOMS: atom_id res chain seq x y z
N ARG A 1 26.82 -35.12 13.54
CA ARG A 1 26.90 -33.63 13.66
C ARG A 1 25.99 -32.94 12.63
N ASP A 2 25.31 -33.71 11.79
CA ASP A 2 24.57 -33.21 10.62
C ASP A 2 23.16 -32.73 10.98
N GLN A 3 22.52 -33.37 11.96
CA GLN A 3 21.21 -32.96 12.48
C GLN A 3 21.19 -31.51 12.98
N GLN A 4 22.26 -31.04 13.64
CA GLN A 4 22.32 -29.66 14.12
C GLN A 4 22.42 -28.64 12.99
N LYS A 5 23.09 -29.01 11.89
CA LYS A 5 23.20 -28.16 10.70
C LYS A 5 21.87 -28.09 9.97
N GLU A 6 21.20 -29.22 9.80
CA GLU A 6 19.87 -29.30 9.18
C GLU A 6 18.82 -28.48 9.95
N VAL A 7 18.77 -28.64 11.28
CA VAL A 7 17.87 -27.84 12.14
C VAL A 7 18.19 -26.35 12.04
N ASN A 8 19.46 -25.97 11.97
CA ASN A 8 19.87 -24.59 11.83
C ASN A 8 19.48 -24.00 10.46
N ASP A 9 19.65 -24.77 9.38
CA ASP A 9 19.29 -24.35 8.03
C ASP A 9 17.77 -24.20 7.88
N GLU A 10 16.99 -25.12 8.45
CA GLU A 10 15.53 -25.01 8.52
C GLU A 10 15.05 -23.78 9.29
N LEU A 11 15.69 -23.49 10.43
CA LEU A 11 15.38 -22.33 11.24
C LEU A 11 15.68 -21.03 10.47
N LEU A 12 16.84 -20.97 9.82
CA LEU A 12 17.27 -19.81 9.03
C LEU A 12 16.30 -19.56 7.87
N LYS A 13 15.83 -20.62 7.21
CA LYS A 13 14.82 -20.55 6.15
C LYS A 13 13.51 -19.96 6.65
N ARG A 14 12.95 -20.49 7.76
CA ARG A 14 11.67 -20.00 8.33
C ARG A 14 11.73 -18.52 8.74
N ILE A 15 12.86 -18.06 9.28
CA ILE A 15 13.04 -16.65 9.68
C ILE A 15 13.20 -15.74 8.46
N THR A 16 13.89 -16.21 7.41
CA THR A 16 14.15 -15.43 6.19
C THR A 16 12.89 -15.31 5.33
N ASP A 17 12.11 -16.39 5.18
CA ASP A 17 10.88 -16.41 4.39
C ASP A 17 9.84 -15.42 4.95
N ASN A 18 9.79 -15.25 6.27
CA ASN A 18 8.88 -14.30 6.93
C ASN A 18 9.32 -12.83 6.77
N LYS A 19 10.64 -12.58 6.67
CA LYS A 19 11.22 -11.23 6.46
C LYS A 19 11.31 -10.82 4.98
N ALA A 20 11.28 -11.78 4.05
CA ALA A 20 11.31 -11.53 2.62
C ALA A 20 9.99 -10.89 2.11
N GLN A 21 8.89 -11.10 2.84
CA GLN A 21 7.67 -10.34 2.62
C GLN A 21 7.81 -8.96 3.31
N PRO A 22 7.58 -7.85 2.58
CA PRO A 22 7.41 -6.56 3.24
C PRO A 22 6.33 -6.73 4.32
N PRO A 23 6.54 -6.19 5.54
CA PRO A 23 5.58 -6.32 6.62
C PRO A 23 4.17 -6.05 6.10
N PRO A 24 3.19 -6.92 6.38
CA PRO A 24 1.83 -6.71 5.90
C PRO A 24 1.38 -5.33 6.37
N ARG A 25 1.24 -4.40 5.43
CA ARG A 25 0.72 -3.07 5.74
C ARG A 25 -0.73 -3.28 6.18
N ASN A 26 -1.00 -3.07 7.47
CA ASN A 26 -2.35 -3.02 8.04
C ASN A 26 -3.12 -1.78 7.56
N PHE A 27 -2.96 -1.41 6.28
CA PHE A 27 -3.58 -0.27 5.65
C PHE A 27 -4.48 -0.79 4.56
N ARG A 28 -5.73 -1.06 4.93
CA ARG A 28 -6.80 -1.37 3.99
C ARG A 28 -7.66 -0.11 3.85
N VAL A 29 -7.66 0.46 2.65
CA VAL A 29 -8.55 1.57 2.29
C VAL A 29 -9.41 1.11 1.13
N GLU A 30 -10.71 1.06 1.34
CA GLU A 30 -11.69 0.94 0.26
C GLU A 30 -11.60 2.23 -0.58
N ARG A 31 -11.01 2.12 -1.77
CA ARG A 31 -10.84 3.25 -2.69
C ARG A 31 -12.02 3.27 -3.66
N SER A 32 -12.67 4.43 -3.82
CA SER A 32 -13.65 4.61 -4.89
C SER A 32 -12.97 4.54 -6.26
N SER A 33 -13.58 3.84 -7.21
CA SER A 33 -13.06 3.63 -8.58
C SER A 33 -13.00 4.91 -9.41
N MET A 34 -13.62 5.99 -8.94
CA MET A 34 -13.61 7.30 -9.60
C MET A 34 -12.46 8.16 -9.07
N SER A 35 -11.30 7.96 -9.67
CA SER A 35 -10.14 8.83 -9.51
C SER A 35 -10.00 9.71 -10.76
N MET A 36 -10.58 10.90 -10.74
CA MET A 36 -10.13 11.96 -11.63
C MET A 36 -8.69 12.33 -11.19
N PRO A 37 -7.66 12.14 -12.04
CA PRO A 37 -6.30 12.50 -11.68
C PRO A 37 -6.19 14.02 -11.63
N ILE A 38 -5.56 14.52 -10.58
CA ILE A 38 -5.23 15.94 -10.43
C ILE A 38 -3.72 16.07 -10.26
N THR A 39 -3.13 17.04 -10.94
CA THR A 39 -1.67 17.27 -10.93
C THR A 39 -1.37 18.72 -10.59
N TYR A 40 -0.09 19.09 -10.49
CA TYR A 40 0.33 20.45 -10.17
C TYR A 40 0.03 21.45 -11.29
N GLU A 41 -0.19 20.95 -12.51
CA GLU A 41 -0.48 21.72 -13.72
C GLU A 41 -1.99 21.89 -13.96
N SER A 42 -2.82 21.23 -13.16
CA SER A 42 -4.27 21.29 -13.28
C SER A 42 -4.79 22.72 -13.09
N GLN A 43 -5.74 23.10 -13.93
CA GLN A 43 -6.37 24.39 -13.87
C GLN A 43 -7.37 24.49 -12.70
N PRO A 44 -7.68 25.70 -12.21
CA PRO A 44 -8.60 25.87 -11.09
C PRO A 44 -9.95 25.17 -11.29
N PHE A 45 -10.51 25.19 -12.51
CA PHE A 45 -11.79 24.54 -12.80
C PHE A 45 -11.72 23.01 -12.67
N GLU A 46 -10.58 22.39 -12.98
CA GLU A 46 -10.36 20.95 -12.85
C GLU A 46 -10.28 20.55 -11.38
N VAL A 47 -9.66 21.39 -10.54
CA VAL A 47 -9.64 21.24 -9.08
C VAL A 47 -11.06 21.30 -8.50
N HIS A 48 -11.85 22.28 -8.94
CA HIS A 48 -13.25 22.39 -8.49
C HIS A 48 -14.09 21.17 -8.89
N ALA A 49 -13.96 20.70 -10.13
CA ALA A 49 -14.65 19.50 -10.59
C ALA A 49 -14.23 18.26 -9.78
N TRP A 50 -12.94 18.11 -9.50
CA TRP A 50 -12.40 17.03 -8.67
C TRP A 50 -12.94 17.06 -7.25
N LEU A 51 -12.97 18.22 -6.60
CA LEU A 51 -13.51 18.39 -5.24
C LEU A 51 -15.00 18.01 -5.17
N ASN A 52 -15.79 18.48 -6.14
CA ASN A 52 -17.21 18.15 -6.23
C ASN A 52 -17.42 16.64 -6.46
N ALA A 53 -16.63 16.02 -7.33
CA ALA A 53 -16.72 14.57 -7.61
C ALA A 53 -16.32 13.71 -6.40
N LYS A 54 -15.47 14.23 -5.50
CA LYS A 54 -15.13 13.58 -4.22
C LYS A 54 -16.18 13.83 -3.13
N GLY A 55 -17.19 14.66 -3.38
CA GLY A 55 -18.27 14.93 -2.43
C GLY A 55 -17.86 15.87 -1.30
N PHE A 56 -16.82 16.69 -1.47
CA PHE A 56 -16.49 17.73 -0.50
C PHE A 56 -17.62 18.76 -0.44
N SER A 57 -18.06 19.10 0.77
CA SER A 57 -19.06 20.15 0.99
C SER A 57 -18.45 21.52 0.67
N ARG A 58 -19.28 22.42 0.13
CA ARG A 58 -18.92 23.84 0.08
C ARG A 58 -18.92 24.42 1.50
N PRO A 59 -17.99 25.33 1.85
CA PRO A 59 -18.06 26.10 3.07
C PRO A 59 -19.33 26.96 3.13
#